data_AF-A0A4R3JBN6-F1
#
_entry.id   AF-A0A4R3JBN6-F1
#
_cell.length_a   1.000
_cell.length_b   1.000
_cell.length_c   1.000
_cell.angle_alpha   90.00
_cell.angle_beta   90.00
_cell.angle_gamma   90.00
#
_symmetry.space_group_name_H-M   'P 1'
#
loop_
_entity.id
_entity.type
_entity.pdbx_description
1 polymer ?
#
loop_
_entity_poly.entity_id
_entity_poly.type
_entity_poly.pdbx_seq_one_letter_code
_entity_poly.pdbx_strand_id
1 'polypeptide(L)'
;MKKPSQRDSSEPLSEPPSEPPMPMVNADVAKRSSATTKTLVRTFVDFMMSNNMLTKQIKTENFDRNITALVREIDVILRNGFEQHGFDVMADVRAAYEAKAGQKPKETGNRHKFLLRLIAGRFSHLFAAPKAAIFPRNIVAGFDDYLQKLLGDMLYDELNQEAQLVLSNHATDDDQEIWKKIGETERDRRFAYNILIRILLRFSDFTWARKNFISIVNNVTERQSGFIFDEDHFCLMFNALFSDIFQIIWNDQQSLKLDFMFGNGTVDSIDRIRDEFRAYQKSLGAREEARR
;
A
#
# COMPACT_ATOMS: atom_id res chain seq x y z
N MET A 1 -48.18 65.39 -30.03
CA MET A 1 -47.48 65.39 -28.73
C MET A 1 -46.36 64.36 -28.76
N LYS A 2 -45.14 64.79 -28.38
CA LYS A 2 -43.89 64.05 -28.06
C LYS A 2 -43.22 63.12 -29.09
N LYS A 3 -42.17 63.65 -29.73
CA LYS A 3 -40.84 63.03 -29.97
C LYS A 3 -40.08 62.88 -28.62
N PRO A 4 -38.84 62.34 -28.55
CA PRO A 4 -38.13 61.26 -29.29
C PRO A 4 -37.39 60.29 -28.30
N SER A 5 -36.64 59.29 -28.78
CA SER A 5 -35.22 59.08 -28.40
C SER A 5 -34.65 57.77 -28.95
N GLN A 6 -33.53 57.91 -29.66
CA GLN A 6 -32.58 56.87 -29.99
C GLN A 6 -32.06 56.15 -28.73
N ARG A 7 -31.68 54.88 -28.86
CA ARG A 7 -30.31 54.43 -28.56
C ARG A 7 -30.01 53.15 -29.33
N ASP A 8 -29.17 53.36 -30.32
CA ASP A 8 -28.29 52.39 -30.94
C ASP A 8 -27.21 52.04 -29.91
N SER A 9 -27.03 50.75 -29.64
CA SER A 9 -25.95 50.23 -28.78
C SER A 9 -25.49 48.92 -29.40
N SER A 10 -24.56 49.04 -30.32
CA SER A 10 -23.61 48.00 -30.70
C SER A 10 -22.93 47.42 -29.45
N GLU A 11 -23.24 46.18 -29.10
CA GLU A 11 -22.41 45.35 -28.21
C GLU A 11 -21.50 44.47 -29.06
N PRO A 12 -20.16 44.60 -28.95
CA PRO A 12 -19.23 43.63 -29.49
C PRO A 12 -19.08 42.51 -28.46
N LEU A 13 -19.61 41.32 -28.75
CA LEU A 13 -19.27 40.13 -27.97
C LEU A 13 -17.97 39.53 -28.55
N SER A 14 -16.92 40.02 -27.92
CA SER A 14 -15.54 39.56 -27.84
C SER A 14 -15.32 38.06 -28.00
N GLU A 15 -14.21 37.75 -28.68
CA GLU A 15 -13.54 36.45 -28.77
C GLU A 15 -13.55 35.67 -27.45
N PRO A 16 -13.65 34.32 -27.49
CA PRO A 16 -13.50 33.51 -26.30
C PRO A 16 -12.11 33.76 -25.68
N PRO A 17 -12.00 33.87 -24.34
CA PRO A 17 -10.72 34.10 -23.70
C PRO A 17 -9.80 32.92 -23.98
N SER A 18 -8.63 33.23 -24.54
CA SER A 18 -7.48 32.35 -24.67
C SER A 18 -7.25 31.59 -23.35
N GLU A 19 -7.25 30.26 -23.42
CA GLU A 19 -6.90 29.39 -22.29
C GLU A 19 -5.58 29.84 -21.66
N PRO A 20 -5.50 30.00 -20.32
CA PRO A 20 -4.22 30.22 -19.67
C PRO A 20 -3.37 28.95 -19.81
N PRO A 21 -2.05 29.07 -20.06
CA PRO A 21 -1.19 27.90 -20.19
C PRO A 21 -1.19 27.12 -18.87
N MET A 22 -1.48 25.82 -18.97
CA MET A 22 -1.42 24.88 -17.85
C MET A 22 -0.08 25.02 -17.10
N PRO A 23 -0.08 25.06 -15.75
CA PRO A 23 1.17 25.06 -15.02
C PRO A 23 1.86 23.72 -15.25
N MET A 24 3.05 23.74 -15.86
CA MET A 24 3.94 22.58 -15.87
C MET A 24 4.21 22.18 -14.42
N VAL A 25 3.65 21.06 -13.99
CA VAL A 25 3.95 20.47 -12.69
C VAL A 25 5.41 20.00 -12.75
N ASN A 26 6.26 20.80 -12.11
CA ASN A 26 7.71 20.71 -12.14
C ASN A 26 8.23 19.33 -11.72
N ALA A 27 8.75 18.57 -12.69
CA ALA A 27 9.63 17.41 -12.47
C ALA A 27 10.86 17.74 -11.61
N ASP A 28 11.14 19.02 -11.37
CA ASP A 28 12.19 19.51 -10.48
C ASP A 28 11.85 19.42 -8.98
N VAL A 29 10.57 19.37 -8.57
CA VAL A 29 10.22 19.37 -7.13
C VAL A 29 10.50 18.00 -6.50
N ALA A 30 10.22 16.91 -7.21
CA ALA A 30 10.54 15.55 -6.77
C ALA A 30 12.06 15.27 -6.72
N LYS A 31 12.83 15.87 -7.64
CA LYS A 31 14.30 15.80 -7.61
C LYS A 31 14.92 16.67 -6.51
N ARG A 32 14.31 17.84 -6.21
CA ARG A 32 14.74 18.73 -5.12
C ARG A 32 14.55 18.09 -3.73
N SER A 33 13.46 17.38 -3.49
CA SER A 33 13.24 16.68 -2.20
C SER A 33 14.35 15.68 -1.86
N SER A 34 14.74 14.82 -2.82
CA SER A 34 15.84 13.85 -2.62
C SER A 34 17.22 14.50 -2.49
N ALA A 35 17.47 15.58 -3.24
CA ALA A 35 18.73 16.32 -3.18
C ALA A 35 18.88 17.10 -1.86
N THR A 36 17.79 17.72 -1.37
CA THR A 36 17.77 18.45 -0.10
C THR A 36 18.00 17.50 1.08
N THR A 37 17.38 16.32 1.11
CA THR A 37 17.62 15.32 2.17
C THR A 37 19.06 14.81 2.17
N LYS A 38 19.64 14.52 1.00
CA LYS A 38 21.05 14.12 0.89
C LYS A 38 22.01 15.24 1.30
N THR A 39 21.66 16.48 0.99
CA THR A 39 22.45 17.65 1.38
C THR A 39 22.38 17.88 2.88
N LEU A 40 21.20 17.77 3.50
CA LEU A 40 21.03 17.92 4.94
C LEU A 40 21.83 16.88 5.73
N VAL A 41 21.75 15.60 5.32
CA VAL A 41 22.52 14.51 5.94
C VAL A 41 24.03 14.74 5.79
N ARG A 42 24.48 15.21 4.63
CA ARG A 42 25.91 15.47 4.38
C ARG A 42 26.43 16.66 5.17
N THR A 43 25.71 17.79 5.16
CA THR A 43 26.06 18.98 5.94
C THR A 43 26.08 18.69 7.44
N PHE A 44 25.21 17.80 7.92
CA PHE A 44 25.18 17.39 9.32
C PHE A 44 26.37 16.50 9.71
N VAL A 45 26.73 15.52 8.86
CA VAL A 45 27.93 14.70 9.06
C VAL A 45 29.19 15.56 9.01
N ASP A 46 29.26 16.50 8.07
CA ASP A 46 30.39 17.42 7.94
C ASP A 46 30.48 18.37 9.16
N PHE A 47 29.35 18.88 9.67
CA PHE A 47 29.29 19.67 10.91
C PHE A 47 29.81 18.88 12.12
N MET A 48 29.45 17.60 12.26
CA MET A 48 29.94 16.76 13.35
C MET A 48 31.43 16.45 13.25
N MET A 49 31.96 16.29 12.04
CA MET A 49 33.38 16.08 11.79
C MET A 49 34.19 17.37 12.02
N SER A 50 33.69 18.53 11.56
CA SER A 50 34.35 19.83 11.72
C SER A 50 34.38 20.35 13.15
N ASN A 51 33.45 19.92 14.01
CA ASN A 51 33.44 20.27 15.44
C ASN A 51 34.16 19.21 16.32
N ASN A 52 34.97 18.31 15.73
CA ASN A 52 35.67 17.22 16.41
C ASN A 52 34.76 16.29 17.26
N MET A 53 33.45 16.30 17.02
CA MET A 53 32.49 15.42 17.70
C MET A 53 32.57 13.97 17.19
N LEU A 54 33.18 13.77 16.03
CA LEU A 54 33.55 12.47 15.46
C LEU A 54 35.07 12.35 15.37
N THR A 55 35.74 12.17 16.49
CA THR A 55 37.13 11.69 16.48
C THR A 55 37.12 10.18 16.71
N LYS A 56 37.93 9.45 15.92
CA LYS A 56 38.05 7.97 15.93
C LYS A 56 38.31 7.33 17.31
N GLN A 57 38.54 8.13 18.36
CA GLN A 57 38.95 7.69 19.69
C GLN A 57 37.89 7.88 20.79
N ILE A 58 36.71 8.44 20.53
CA ILE A 58 35.64 8.55 21.54
C ILE A 58 34.44 7.67 21.13
N LYS A 59 34.65 6.35 21.15
CA LYS A 59 33.56 5.39 21.31
C LYS A 59 33.31 5.23 22.81
N THR A 60 32.49 6.11 23.39
CA THR A 60 31.95 5.90 24.74
C THR A 60 30.44 5.61 24.64
N GLU A 61 29.88 4.83 25.56
CA GLU A 61 28.45 4.50 25.58
C GLU A 61 27.52 5.73 25.54
N ASN A 62 28.01 6.88 26.02
CA ASN A 62 27.29 8.16 25.92
C ASN A 62 27.18 8.67 24.48
N PHE A 63 28.13 8.36 23.59
CA PHE A 63 28.07 8.72 22.18
C PHE A 63 27.01 7.92 21.42
N ASP A 64 26.96 6.60 21.63
CA ASP A 64 25.94 5.74 21.02
C ASP A 64 24.53 6.10 21.56
N ARG A 65 24.41 6.45 22.84
CA ARG A 65 23.17 6.99 23.40
C ARG A 65 22.77 8.32 22.79
N ASN A 66 23.71 9.24 22.60
CA ASN A 66 23.42 10.56 22.03
C ASN A 66 23.05 10.46 20.54
N ILE A 67 23.72 9.59 19.77
CA ILE A 67 23.32 9.29 18.38
C ILE A 67 21.95 8.62 18.36
N THR A 68 21.67 7.66 19.25
CA THR A 68 20.37 6.99 19.30
C THR A 68 19.25 7.96 19.68
N ALA A 69 19.50 8.88 20.61
CA ALA A 69 18.56 9.92 21.00
C ALA A 69 18.30 10.89 19.86
N LEU A 70 19.35 11.31 19.15
CA LEU A 70 19.24 12.21 18.00
C LEU A 70 18.54 11.55 16.81
N VAL A 71 18.83 10.28 16.52
CA VAL A 71 18.14 9.50 15.48
C VAL A 71 16.68 9.31 15.84
N ARG A 72 16.33 9.10 17.12
CA ARG A 72 14.94 9.09 17.58
C ARG A 72 14.27 10.44 17.43
N GLU A 73 14.97 11.53 17.70
CA GLU A 73 14.40 12.88 17.56
C GLU A 73 14.20 13.24 16.08
N ILE A 74 15.11 12.83 15.20
CA ILE A 74 14.95 12.90 13.75
C ILE A 74 13.82 11.97 13.28
N ASP A 75 13.66 10.76 13.83
CA ASP A 75 12.55 9.85 13.54
C ASP A 75 11.20 10.45 13.99
N VAL A 76 11.16 11.14 15.13
CA VAL A 76 9.96 11.87 15.59
C VAL A 76 9.67 13.07 14.69
N ILE A 77 10.68 13.83 14.28
CA ILE A 77 10.50 14.97 13.35
C ILE A 77 10.08 14.46 11.96
N LEU A 78 10.63 13.34 11.49
CA LEU A 78 10.24 12.72 10.22
C LEU A 78 8.85 12.10 10.30
N ARG A 79 8.48 11.39 11.37
CA ARG A 79 7.11 10.87 11.57
C ARG A 79 6.09 11.99 11.69
N ASN A 80 6.37 13.02 12.49
CA ASN A 80 5.50 14.20 12.59
C ASN A 80 5.46 14.96 11.26
N GLY A 81 6.57 15.00 10.51
CA GLY A 81 6.63 15.61 9.18
C GLY A 81 5.93 14.77 8.10
N PHE A 82 5.91 13.44 8.21
CA PHE A 82 5.17 12.53 7.32
C PHE A 82 3.69 12.48 7.66
N GLU A 83 3.33 12.59 8.95
CA GLU A 83 1.94 12.77 9.38
C GLU A 83 1.45 14.15 8.96
N GLN A 84 2.19 15.23 9.19
CA GLN A 84 1.83 16.59 8.74
C GLN A 84 1.82 16.73 7.21
N HIS A 85 2.82 16.23 6.48
CA HIS A 85 2.78 16.24 5.01
C HIS A 85 1.76 15.25 4.45
N GLY A 86 1.45 14.17 5.17
CA GLY A 86 0.30 13.32 4.87
C GLY A 86 -1.00 14.12 5.00
N PHE A 87 -1.18 14.87 6.08
CA PHE A 87 -2.33 15.76 6.28
C PHE A 87 -2.40 16.91 5.26
N ASP A 88 -1.27 17.53 4.90
CA ASP A 88 -1.21 18.63 3.93
C ASP A 88 -1.49 18.14 2.50
N VAL A 89 -0.90 17.01 2.11
CA VAL A 89 -1.19 16.35 0.82
C VAL A 89 -2.64 15.87 0.79
N MET A 90 -3.19 15.38 1.90
CA MET A 90 -4.60 15.00 2.02
C MET A 90 -5.53 16.23 1.97
N ALA A 91 -5.11 17.38 2.49
CA ALA A 91 -5.85 18.64 2.39
C ALA A 91 -5.86 19.18 0.95
N ASP A 92 -4.73 19.11 0.25
CA ASP A 92 -4.62 19.48 -1.17
C ASP A 92 -5.42 18.53 -2.08
N VAL A 93 -5.43 17.22 -1.78
CA VAL A 93 -6.24 16.22 -2.48
C VAL A 93 -7.74 16.41 -2.19
N ARG A 94 -8.11 16.74 -0.94
CA ARG A 94 -9.49 17.08 -0.57
C ARG A 94 -9.97 18.35 -1.28
N ALA A 95 -9.15 19.39 -1.32
CA ALA A 95 -9.45 20.64 -2.05
C ALA A 95 -9.58 20.39 -3.56
N ALA A 96 -8.72 19.54 -4.14
CA ALA A 96 -8.81 19.14 -5.55
C ALA A 96 -10.06 18.28 -5.86
N TYR A 97 -10.56 17.53 -4.87
CA TYR A 97 -11.79 16.74 -4.97
C TYR A 97 -13.05 17.62 -4.82
N GLU A 98 -13.07 18.54 -3.86
CA GLU A 98 -14.15 19.52 -3.67
C GLU A 98 -14.28 20.49 -4.85
N ALA A 99 -13.16 20.84 -5.49
CA ALA A 99 -13.15 21.61 -6.74
C ALA A 99 -13.71 20.84 -7.95
N LYS A 100 -13.84 19.50 -7.86
CA LYS A 100 -14.33 18.63 -8.95
C LYS A 100 -15.67 17.95 -8.66
N ALA A 101 -16.16 17.96 -7.42
CA ALA A 101 -17.32 17.19 -6.99
C ALA A 101 -18.64 17.99 -7.05
N GLY A 102 -19.07 18.33 -8.26
CA GLY A 102 -20.40 18.85 -8.55
C GLY A 102 -21.41 17.77 -8.96
N GLN A 103 -21.41 16.59 -8.33
CA GLN A 103 -22.49 15.58 -8.34
C GLN A 103 -22.00 14.31 -7.63
N LYS A 104 -22.61 13.93 -6.50
CA LYS A 104 -22.46 12.58 -5.92
C LYS A 104 -23.56 11.68 -6.50
N PRO A 105 -23.24 10.66 -7.31
CA PRO A 105 -24.23 9.64 -7.63
C PRO A 105 -24.45 8.76 -6.39
N LYS A 106 -25.69 8.30 -6.24
CA LYS A 106 -26.14 7.38 -5.20
C LYS A 106 -25.73 5.97 -5.62
N GLU A 107 -24.61 5.45 -5.11
CA GLU A 107 -23.97 4.25 -5.67
C GLU A 107 -24.18 3.00 -4.81
N THR A 108 -24.60 1.91 -5.45
CA THR A 108 -24.80 0.58 -4.86
C THR A 108 -23.89 -0.42 -5.57
N GLY A 109 -23.24 -1.30 -4.80
CA GLY A 109 -22.59 -2.52 -5.30
C GLY A 109 -21.06 -2.56 -5.23
N ASN A 110 -20.51 -3.79 -5.29
CA ASN A 110 -19.08 -4.19 -5.18
C ASN A 110 -18.05 -3.45 -6.06
N ARG A 111 -18.45 -2.43 -6.83
CA ARG A 111 -17.57 -1.59 -7.66
C ARG A 111 -16.66 -0.65 -6.86
N HIS A 112 -16.89 -0.53 -5.54
CA HIS A 112 -16.09 0.32 -4.65
C HIS A 112 -15.02 -0.41 -3.84
N LYS A 113 -14.86 -1.74 -3.99
CA LYS A 113 -13.87 -2.51 -3.23
C LYS A 113 -12.53 -2.61 -3.99
N PHE A 114 -11.92 -1.45 -4.25
CA PHE A 114 -10.66 -1.32 -5.01
C PHE A 114 -9.48 -1.96 -4.29
N LEU A 115 -9.36 -1.78 -2.98
CA LEU A 115 -8.33 -2.44 -2.18
C LEU A 115 -8.45 -3.96 -2.27
N LEU A 116 -9.69 -4.46 -2.08
CA LEU A 116 -9.96 -5.88 -2.20
C LEU A 116 -9.61 -6.40 -3.60
N ARG A 117 -10.03 -5.72 -4.67
CA ARG A 117 -9.68 -6.11 -6.05
C ARG A 117 -8.17 -6.16 -6.24
N LEU A 118 -7.46 -5.12 -5.81
CA LEU A 118 -6.01 -5.02 -5.91
C LEU A 118 -5.34 -6.22 -5.25
N ILE A 119 -5.65 -6.51 -3.98
CA ILE A 119 -5.01 -7.61 -3.25
C ILE A 119 -5.49 -8.98 -3.74
N ALA A 120 -6.79 -9.14 -4.02
CA ALA A 120 -7.35 -10.39 -4.55
C ALA A 120 -6.81 -10.74 -5.94
N GLY A 121 -6.36 -9.75 -6.71
CA GLY A 121 -5.66 -9.95 -7.96
C GLY A 121 -4.49 -10.93 -7.86
N ARG A 122 -3.80 -10.99 -6.71
CA ARG A 122 -2.68 -11.93 -6.46
C ARG A 122 -3.08 -13.39 -6.53
N PHE A 123 -4.30 -13.72 -6.13
CA PHE A 123 -4.82 -15.08 -6.13
C PHE A 123 -5.97 -15.27 -7.11
N SER A 124 -6.16 -14.32 -8.03
CA SER A 124 -7.21 -14.36 -9.06
C SER A 124 -7.17 -15.61 -9.95
N HIS A 125 -5.96 -16.13 -10.20
CA HIS A 125 -5.74 -17.36 -10.98
C HIS A 125 -6.35 -18.61 -10.33
N LEU A 126 -6.59 -18.62 -9.02
CA LEU A 126 -7.21 -19.74 -8.31
C LEU A 126 -8.72 -19.88 -8.61
N PHE A 127 -9.33 -18.88 -9.26
CA PHE A 127 -10.72 -18.90 -9.74
C PHE A 127 -10.86 -19.32 -11.22
N ALA A 128 -9.76 -19.39 -11.98
CA ALA A 128 -9.79 -19.23 -13.44
C ALA A 128 -10.23 -20.48 -14.26
N ALA A 129 -10.55 -21.61 -13.63
CA ALA A 129 -10.92 -22.83 -14.35
C ALA A 129 -12.36 -23.29 -14.02
N PRO A 130 -13.36 -23.15 -14.91
CA PRO A 130 -14.75 -23.54 -14.61
C PRO A 130 -14.97 -25.00 -14.18
N LYS A 131 -14.04 -25.90 -14.53
CA LYS A 131 -14.08 -27.35 -14.18
C LYS A 131 -13.04 -27.77 -13.14
N ALA A 132 -12.15 -26.86 -12.73
CA ALA A 132 -11.05 -27.13 -11.80
C ALA A 132 -10.76 -25.92 -10.89
N ALA A 133 -11.75 -25.05 -10.70
CA ALA A 133 -11.62 -23.86 -9.87
C ALA A 133 -11.43 -24.34 -8.45
N ILE A 134 -10.29 -23.98 -7.88
CA ILE A 134 -9.96 -24.36 -6.51
C ILE A 134 -10.81 -23.52 -5.55
N PHE A 135 -11.07 -22.26 -5.92
CA PHE A 135 -11.83 -21.32 -5.11
C PHE A 135 -13.18 -20.96 -5.72
N PRO A 136 -14.28 -21.00 -4.95
CA PRO A 136 -15.51 -20.32 -5.31
C PRO A 136 -15.37 -18.81 -5.11
N ARG A 137 -16.11 -18.01 -5.90
CA ARG A 137 -15.98 -16.54 -5.93
C ARG A 137 -16.25 -15.86 -4.57
N ASN A 138 -17.04 -16.48 -3.71
CA ASN A 138 -17.38 -15.95 -2.38
C ASN A 138 -16.21 -15.97 -1.39
N ILE A 139 -15.10 -16.68 -1.68
CA ILE A 139 -13.85 -16.52 -0.91
C ILE A 139 -13.41 -15.06 -0.87
N VAL A 140 -13.64 -14.30 -1.95
CA VAL A 140 -13.31 -12.87 -2.01
C VAL A 140 -14.07 -12.08 -0.92
N ALA A 141 -15.31 -12.47 -0.59
CA ALA A 141 -16.07 -11.83 0.48
C ALA A 141 -15.56 -12.23 1.87
N GLY A 142 -15.14 -13.49 2.07
CA GLY A 142 -14.50 -13.91 3.32
C GLY A 142 -13.15 -13.23 3.55
N PHE A 143 -12.38 -13.06 2.47
CA PHE A 143 -11.12 -12.32 2.51
C PHE A 143 -11.33 -10.83 2.78
N ASP A 144 -12.39 -10.23 2.24
CA ASP A 144 -12.78 -8.85 2.54
C ASP A 144 -13.11 -8.64 4.02
N ASP A 145 -13.90 -9.54 4.62
CA ASP A 145 -14.21 -9.51 6.06
C ASP A 145 -12.93 -9.63 6.91
N TYR A 146 -11.97 -10.46 6.48
CA TYR A 146 -10.66 -10.52 7.11
C TYR A 146 -9.89 -9.19 7.00
N LEU A 147 -9.81 -8.59 5.81
CA LEU A 147 -9.10 -7.32 5.61
C LEU A 147 -9.70 -6.18 6.44
N GLN A 148 -11.03 -6.08 6.51
CA GLN A 148 -11.71 -5.06 7.32
C GLN A 148 -11.39 -5.25 8.81
N LYS A 149 -11.45 -6.48 9.33
CA LYS A 149 -11.07 -6.77 10.73
C LYS A 149 -9.60 -6.52 11.02
N LEU A 150 -8.73 -6.74 10.04
CA LEU A 150 -7.29 -6.57 10.17
C LEU A 150 -6.88 -5.09 10.25
N LEU A 151 -7.48 -4.27 9.39
CA LEU A 151 -7.11 -2.88 9.17
C LEU A 151 -7.96 -1.91 9.99
N GLY A 152 -9.21 -2.29 10.29
CA GLY A 152 -10.24 -1.40 10.80
C GLY A 152 -10.83 -0.52 9.68
N ASP A 153 -12.06 -0.04 9.91
CA ASP A 153 -12.85 0.65 8.88
C ASP A 153 -12.14 1.87 8.30
N MET A 154 -11.60 2.73 9.16
CA MET A 154 -10.93 3.98 8.75
C MET A 154 -9.75 3.72 7.82
N LEU A 155 -8.82 2.84 8.22
CA LEU A 155 -7.63 2.55 7.43
C LEU A 155 -7.98 1.75 6.16
N TYR A 156 -8.98 0.87 6.23
CA TYR A 156 -9.46 0.16 5.06
C TYR A 156 -9.96 1.15 4.00
N ASP A 157 -10.81 2.11 4.39
CA ASP A 157 -11.38 3.10 3.47
C ASP A 157 -10.33 4.01 2.84
N GLU A 158 -9.33 4.44 3.63
CA GLU A 158 -8.20 5.23 3.13
C GLU A 158 -7.38 4.47 2.07
N LEU A 159 -6.99 3.23 2.39
CA LEU A 159 -6.24 2.38 1.45
C LEU A 159 -7.09 2.02 0.22
N ASN A 160 -8.40 1.92 0.36
CA ASN A 160 -9.31 1.67 -0.73
C ASN A 160 -9.39 2.85 -1.72
N GLN A 161 -9.37 4.09 -1.23
CA GLN A 161 -9.27 5.28 -2.09
C GLN A 161 -7.93 5.33 -2.83
N GLU A 162 -6.82 5.01 -2.15
CA GLU A 162 -5.50 4.99 -2.80
C GLU A 162 -5.39 3.85 -3.83
N ALA A 163 -5.95 2.67 -3.53
CA ALA A 163 -6.03 1.56 -4.47
C ALA A 163 -6.84 1.91 -5.73
N GLN A 164 -7.89 2.73 -5.59
CA GLN A 164 -8.63 3.24 -6.75
C GLN A 164 -7.73 4.02 -7.70
N LEU A 165 -6.86 4.88 -7.16
CA LEU A 165 -5.93 5.68 -7.97
C LEU A 165 -4.95 4.78 -8.72
N VAL A 166 -4.36 3.78 -8.05
CA VAL A 166 -3.46 2.80 -8.67
C VAL A 166 -4.18 2.06 -9.80
N LEU A 167 -5.37 1.51 -9.53
CA LEU A 167 -6.14 0.77 -10.53
C LEU A 167 -6.56 1.66 -11.71
N SER A 168 -6.91 2.92 -11.48
CA SER A 168 -7.31 3.86 -12.53
C SER A 168 -6.21 4.21 -13.53
N ASN A 169 -4.94 4.04 -13.13
CA ASN A 169 -3.78 4.30 -13.99
C ASN A 169 -3.53 3.18 -15.02
N HIS A 170 -4.26 2.05 -14.92
CA HIS A 170 -4.08 0.89 -15.78
C HIS A 170 -5.32 0.68 -16.67
N ALA A 171 -5.11 0.69 -18.00
CA ALA A 171 -6.17 0.54 -19.01
C ALA A 171 -6.59 -0.92 -19.26
N THR A 172 -6.52 -1.80 -18.26
CA THR A 172 -6.86 -3.23 -18.37
C THR A 172 -7.65 -3.66 -17.14
N ASP A 173 -8.58 -4.59 -17.35
CA ASP A 173 -9.33 -5.21 -16.27
C ASP A 173 -8.76 -6.57 -15.84
N ASP A 174 -7.70 -7.06 -16.50
CA ASP A 174 -7.01 -8.29 -16.11
C ASP A 174 -6.11 -8.04 -14.90
N ASP A 175 -6.55 -8.53 -13.74
CA ASP A 175 -5.83 -8.36 -12.48
C ASP A 175 -4.38 -8.91 -12.54
N GLN A 176 -4.08 -9.94 -13.34
CA GLN A 176 -2.71 -10.43 -13.50
C GLN A 176 -1.84 -9.46 -14.29
N GLU A 177 -2.40 -8.83 -15.32
CA GLU A 177 -1.71 -7.80 -16.10
C GLU A 177 -1.47 -6.55 -15.25
N ILE A 178 -2.45 -6.15 -14.43
CA ILE A 178 -2.31 -5.06 -13.47
C ILE A 178 -1.12 -5.32 -12.54
N TRP A 179 -1.01 -6.51 -11.95
CA TRP A 179 0.09 -6.85 -11.04
C TRP A 179 1.47 -6.83 -11.71
N LYS A 180 1.56 -7.17 -13.00
CA LYS A 180 2.81 -7.01 -13.76
C LYS A 180 3.19 -5.53 -13.87
N LYS A 181 2.24 -4.67 -14.22
CA LYS A 181 2.46 -3.21 -14.36
C LYS A 181 2.77 -2.53 -13.02
N ILE A 182 2.15 -2.98 -11.93
CA ILE A 182 2.47 -2.52 -10.57
C ILE A 182 3.97 -2.75 -10.26
N GLY A 183 4.53 -3.88 -10.70
CA GLY A 183 5.95 -4.19 -10.50
C GLY A 183 6.91 -3.23 -11.22
N GLU A 184 6.46 -2.59 -12.30
CA GLU A 184 7.25 -1.67 -13.14
C GLU A 184 7.35 -0.27 -12.53
N THR A 185 6.35 0.16 -11.74
CA THR A 185 6.31 1.48 -11.12
C THR A 185 6.69 1.40 -9.64
N GLU A 186 7.79 2.04 -9.23
CA GLU A 186 8.27 1.95 -7.84
C GLU A 186 7.23 2.43 -6.81
N ARG A 187 6.45 3.46 -7.15
CA ARG A 187 5.36 4.00 -6.31
C ARG A 187 4.28 2.94 -6.07
N ASP A 188 3.71 2.38 -7.13
CA ASP A 188 2.58 1.45 -7.06
C ASP A 188 3.03 0.13 -6.41
N ARG A 189 4.23 -0.34 -6.76
CA ARG A 189 4.87 -1.47 -6.09
C ARG A 189 5.00 -1.20 -4.59
N ARG A 190 5.49 -0.03 -4.18
CA ARG A 190 5.64 0.30 -2.75
C ARG A 190 4.29 0.30 -2.05
N PHE A 191 3.28 0.93 -2.62
CA PHE A 191 1.93 0.93 -2.04
C PHE A 191 1.38 -0.49 -1.86
N ALA A 192 1.38 -1.30 -2.93
CA ALA A 192 0.82 -2.64 -2.88
C ALA A 192 1.59 -3.56 -1.92
N TYR A 193 2.93 -3.50 -1.93
CA TYR A 193 3.76 -4.32 -1.05
C TYR A 193 3.66 -3.86 0.41
N ASN A 194 3.47 -2.57 0.69
CA ASN A 194 3.23 -2.09 2.05
C ASN A 194 2.01 -2.76 2.68
N ILE A 195 0.94 -2.95 1.90
CA ILE A 195 -0.28 -3.60 2.37
C ILE A 195 -0.02 -5.09 2.59
N LEU A 196 0.59 -5.77 1.61
CA LEU A 196 0.90 -7.19 1.73
C LEU A 196 1.83 -7.49 2.91
N ILE A 197 2.85 -6.66 3.15
CA ILE A 197 3.75 -6.82 4.30
C ILE A 197 3.00 -6.62 5.61
N ARG A 198 2.11 -5.62 5.72
CA ARG A 198 1.26 -5.43 6.91
C ARG A 198 0.37 -6.65 7.18
N ILE A 199 -0.20 -7.24 6.13
CA ILE A 199 -0.96 -8.49 6.25
C ILE A 199 -0.04 -9.63 6.70
N LEU A 200 1.11 -9.80 6.06
CA LEU A 200 2.05 -10.87 6.36
C LEU A 200 2.54 -10.82 7.82
N LEU A 201 2.90 -9.64 8.33
CA LEU A 201 3.38 -9.45 9.70
C LEU A 201 2.33 -9.80 10.77
N ARG A 202 1.05 -9.89 10.41
CA ARG A 202 -0.01 -10.39 11.32
C ARG A 202 0.07 -11.89 11.55
N PHE A 203 0.88 -12.60 10.78
CA PHE A 203 1.21 -14.00 10.97
C PHE A 203 2.46 -14.23 11.80
N SER A 204 2.92 -13.24 12.58
CA SER A 204 4.06 -13.39 13.50
C SER A 204 3.84 -14.47 14.57
N ASP A 205 2.60 -14.72 15.00
CA ASP A 205 2.18 -15.99 15.58
C ASP A 205 1.46 -16.78 14.48
N PHE A 206 2.22 -17.54 13.70
CA PHE A 206 1.71 -18.18 12.49
C PHE A 206 0.58 -19.16 12.79
N THR A 207 0.72 -19.94 13.87
CA THR A 207 -0.25 -20.99 14.22
C THR A 207 -1.59 -20.39 14.60
N TRP A 208 -1.59 -19.36 15.45
CA TRP A 208 -2.82 -18.69 15.85
C TRP A 208 -3.43 -17.89 14.69
N ALA A 209 -2.61 -17.10 13.98
CA ALA A 209 -3.07 -16.23 12.90
C ALA A 209 -3.69 -17.01 11.73
N ARG A 210 -3.09 -18.15 11.34
CA ARG A 210 -3.66 -19.07 10.35
C ARG A 210 -5.04 -19.59 10.76
N LYS A 211 -5.17 -20.10 11.99
CA LYS A 211 -6.46 -20.60 12.50
C LYS A 211 -7.52 -19.50 12.51
N ASN A 212 -7.15 -18.30 12.96
CA ASN A 212 -8.04 -17.15 12.99
C ASN A 212 -8.45 -16.72 11.57
N PHE A 213 -7.50 -16.67 10.64
CA PHE A 213 -7.75 -16.37 9.24
C PHE A 213 -8.78 -17.34 8.62
N ILE A 214 -8.53 -18.65 8.75
CA ILE A 214 -9.43 -19.69 8.24
C ILE A 214 -10.83 -19.56 8.84
N SER A 215 -10.91 -19.36 10.16
CA SER A 215 -12.18 -19.15 10.86
C SER A 215 -12.96 -17.94 10.32
N ILE A 216 -12.28 -16.80 10.12
CA ILE A 216 -12.91 -15.59 9.59
C ILE A 216 -13.45 -15.83 8.18
N VAL A 217 -12.65 -16.44 7.29
CA VAL A 217 -13.10 -16.73 5.92
C VAL A 217 -14.29 -17.69 5.93
N ASN A 218 -14.25 -18.75 6.75
CA ASN A 218 -15.33 -19.73 6.86
C ASN A 218 -16.64 -19.15 7.39
N ASN A 219 -16.58 -18.16 8.29
CA ASN A 219 -17.79 -17.47 8.77
C ASN A 219 -18.60 -16.85 7.61
N VAL A 220 -17.96 -16.53 6.49
CA VAL A 220 -18.60 -16.01 5.28
C VAL A 220 -18.85 -17.13 4.27
N THR A 221 -17.87 -17.97 3.96
CA THR A 221 -17.97 -18.92 2.86
C THR A 221 -18.94 -20.07 3.13
N GLU A 222 -18.98 -20.57 4.37
CA GLU A 222 -19.91 -21.62 4.78
C GLU A 222 -21.35 -21.11 4.69
N ARG A 223 -21.62 -19.89 5.17
CA ARG A 223 -22.95 -19.29 5.14
C ARG A 223 -23.45 -18.97 3.72
N GLN A 224 -22.56 -18.53 2.84
CA GLN A 224 -22.94 -18.09 1.49
C GLN A 224 -22.97 -19.22 0.46
N SER A 225 -22.23 -20.31 0.67
CA SER A 225 -22.07 -21.36 -0.36
C SER A 225 -21.95 -22.79 0.18
N GLY A 226 -21.84 -22.98 1.50
CA GLY A 226 -21.48 -24.27 2.09
C GLY A 226 -20.02 -24.69 1.87
N PHE A 227 -19.20 -23.86 1.22
CA PHE A 227 -17.78 -24.13 1.01
C PHE A 227 -16.97 -23.95 2.30
N ILE A 228 -16.18 -24.97 2.63
CA ILE A 228 -15.25 -24.98 3.75
C ILE A 228 -13.86 -24.65 3.22
N PHE A 229 -13.36 -23.48 3.58
CA PHE A 229 -11.99 -23.06 3.39
C PHE A 229 -11.10 -23.80 4.40
N ASP A 230 -10.33 -24.76 3.91
CA ASP A 230 -9.45 -25.60 4.75
C ASP A 230 -7.97 -25.19 4.66
N GLU A 231 -7.12 -26.08 5.13
CA GLU A 231 -5.68 -25.91 5.23
C GLU A 231 -4.96 -25.87 3.87
N ASP A 232 -5.43 -26.64 2.89
CA ASP A 232 -4.81 -26.66 1.56
C ASP A 232 -5.17 -25.39 0.80
N HIS A 233 -6.43 -24.95 0.94
CA HIS A 233 -6.88 -23.66 0.43
C HIS A 233 -6.09 -22.50 1.05
N PHE A 234 -5.83 -22.55 2.36
CA PHE A 234 -4.97 -21.58 3.03
C PHE A 234 -3.56 -21.55 2.40
N CYS A 235 -2.92 -22.72 2.24
CA CYS A 235 -1.58 -22.80 1.68
C CYS A 235 -1.49 -22.24 0.25
N LEU A 236 -2.48 -22.51 -0.59
CA LEU A 236 -2.52 -21.98 -1.96
C LEU A 236 -2.63 -20.45 -1.99
N MET A 237 -3.56 -19.89 -1.23
CA MET A 237 -3.74 -18.44 -1.18
C MET A 237 -2.56 -17.73 -0.52
N PHE A 238 -2.02 -18.28 0.56
CA PHE A 238 -0.87 -17.71 1.27
C PHE A 238 0.36 -17.66 0.37
N ASN A 239 0.62 -18.72 -0.41
CA ASN A 239 1.67 -18.72 -1.44
C ASN A 239 1.44 -17.66 -2.52
N ALA A 240 0.21 -17.58 -3.05
CA ALA A 240 -0.13 -16.61 -4.09
C ALA A 240 0.07 -15.15 -3.61
N LEU A 241 -0.27 -14.87 -2.35
CA LEU A 241 -0.11 -13.56 -1.74
C LEU A 241 1.36 -13.18 -1.50
N PHE A 242 2.17 -14.09 -0.95
CA PHE A 242 3.44 -13.71 -0.30
C PHE A 242 4.72 -14.29 -0.92
N SER A 243 4.61 -15.19 -1.91
CA SER A 243 5.79 -15.82 -2.55
C SER A 243 6.83 -14.81 -3.03
N ASP A 244 6.41 -13.71 -3.67
CA ASP A 244 7.34 -12.67 -4.13
C ASP A 244 8.04 -11.95 -2.97
N ILE A 245 7.34 -11.73 -1.85
CA ILE A 245 7.93 -11.10 -0.66
C ILE A 245 8.99 -12.01 -0.06
N PHE A 246 8.74 -13.32 -0.02
CA PHE A 246 9.73 -14.29 0.43
C PHE A 246 10.96 -14.38 -0.49
N GLN A 247 10.82 -14.06 -1.77
CA GLN A 247 11.96 -13.94 -2.68
C GLN A 247 12.74 -12.63 -2.45
N ILE A 248 12.05 -11.54 -2.16
CA ILE A 248 12.67 -10.22 -1.95
C ILE A 248 13.63 -10.23 -0.75
N ILE A 249 13.31 -10.94 0.33
CA ILE A 249 14.16 -10.99 1.53
C ILE A 249 15.51 -11.71 1.31
N TRP A 250 15.70 -12.40 0.18
CA TRP A 250 17.00 -12.99 -0.19
C TRP A 250 17.91 -12.04 -0.98
N ASN A 251 17.42 -10.83 -1.29
CA ASN A 251 18.22 -9.80 -1.91
C ASN A 251 18.65 -8.78 -0.84
N ASP A 252 19.92 -8.79 -0.45
CA ASP A 252 20.47 -7.94 0.61
C ASP A 252 20.07 -6.46 0.50
N GLN A 253 20.07 -5.90 -0.71
CA GLN A 253 19.69 -4.51 -0.94
C GLN A 253 18.20 -4.27 -0.70
N GLN A 254 17.34 -5.22 -1.08
CA GLN A 254 15.91 -5.10 -0.86
C GLN A 254 15.54 -5.40 0.59
N SER A 255 16.22 -6.34 1.25
CA SER A 255 16.07 -6.63 2.67
C SER A 255 16.38 -5.40 3.53
N LEU A 256 17.50 -4.72 3.27
CA LEU A 256 17.82 -3.47 3.96
C LEU A 256 16.74 -2.40 3.76
N LYS A 257 16.18 -2.32 2.54
CA LYS A 257 15.09 -1.38 2.24
C LYS A 257 13.83 -1.73 3.01
N LEU A 258 13.51 -3.01 3.19
CA LEU A 258 12.37 -3.46 3.99
C LEU A 258 12.52 -3.05 5.45
N ASP A 259 13.66 -3.33 6.08
CA ASP A 259 13.90 -2.92 7.47
C ASP A 259 13.87 -1.40 7.63
N PHE A 260 14.39 -0.64 6.66
CA PHE A 260 14.30 0.81 6.68
C PHE A 260 12.84 1.32 6.60
N MET A 261 11.98 0.66 5.81
CA MET A 261 10.61 1.11 5.60
C MET A 261 9.63 0.70 6.70
N PHE A 262 9.84 -0.45 7.33
CA PHE A 262 8.88 -1.03 8.29
C PHE A 262 9.45 -1.17 9.71
N GLY A 263 10.72 -0.84 9.89
CA GLY A 263 11.43 -0.94 11.16
C GLY A 263 12.40 -2.11 11.19
N ASN A 264 13.50 -1.94 11.93
CA ASN A 264 14.51 -2.96 12.12
C ASN A 264 13.90 -4.27 12.65
N GLY A 265 14.28 -5.40 12.05
CA GLY A 265 13.77 -6.73 12.41
C GLY A 265 12.50 -7.15 11.65
N THR A 266 12.08 -6.36 10.65
CA THR A 266 11.00 -6.74 9.74
C THR A 266 11.43 -7.93 8.89
N VAL A 267 12.65 -7.91 8.36
CA VAL A 267 13.18 -9.01 7.55
C VAL A 267 13.23 -10.31 8.38
N ASP A 268 13.75 -10.25 9.61
CA ASP A 268 13.80 -11.41 10.51
C ASP A 268 12.40 -11.96 10.82
N SER A 269 11.42 -11.07 11.00
CA SER A 269 10.04 -11.45 11.23
C SER A 269 9.44 -12.16 10.01
N ILE A 270 9.67 -11.65 8.81
CA ILE A 270 9.21 -12.26 7.56
C ILE A 270 9.89 -13.62 7.34
N ASP A 271 11.20 -13.71 7.61
CA ASP A 271 11.99 -14.94 7.49
C ASP A 271 11.46 -16.04 8.42
N ARG A 272 11.19 -15.70 9.68
CA ARG A 272 10.56 -16.60 10.65
C ARG A 272 9.18 -17.09 10.19
N ILE A 273 8.32 -16.19 9.71
CA ILE A 273 6.99 -16.54 9.21
C ILE A 273 7.09 -17.49 8.01
N ARG A 274 8.03 -17.25 7.10
CA ARG A 274 8.29 -18.13 5.95
C ARG A 274 8.68 -19.53 6.41
N ASP A 275 9.56 -19.63 7.39
CA ASP A 275 10.06 -20.92 7.89
C ASP A 275 8.97 -21.70 8.63
N GLU A 276 8.16 -21.03 9.45
CA GLU A 276 6.97 -21.61 10.10
C GLU A 276 5.97 -22.10 9.04
N PHE A 277 5.72 -21.32 7.99
CA PHE A 277 4.86 -21.71 6.87
C PHE A 277 5.39 -22.93 6.11
N ARG A 278 6.70 -23.00 5.83
CA ARG A 278 7.33 -24.15 5.16
C ARG A 278 7.25 -25.42 6.00
N ALA A 279 7.53 -25.31 7.30
CA ALA A 279 7.39 -26.42 8.24
C ALA A 279 5.94 -26.92 8.27
N TYR A 280 4.99 -25.99 8.25
CA TYR A 280 3.57 -26.29 8.20
C TYR A 280 3.18 -27.06 6.93
N GLN A 281 3.58 -26.59 5.74
CA GLN A 281 3.31 -27.30 4.47
C GLN A 281 3.87 -28.73 4.48
N LYS A 282 5.11 -28.92 4.97
CA LYS A 282 5.70 -30.27 5.11
C LYS A 282 4.88 -31.16 6.03
N SER A 283 4.37 -30.62 7.14
CA SER A 283 3.53 -31.36 8.08
C SER A 283 2.19 -31.80 7.49
N LEU A 284 1.62 -31.02 6.56
CA LEU A 284 0.40 -31.40 5.84
C LEU A 284 0.67 -32.56 4.88
N GLY A 285 1.70 -32.47 4.05
CA GLY A 285 2.07 -33.55 3.13
C GLY A 285 2.31 -34.87 3.87
N ALA A 286 3.03 -34.84 4.99
CA ALA A 286 3.24 -36.03 5.82
C ALA A 286 1.94 -36.61 6.41
N ARG A 287 0.96 -35.78 6.75
CA ARG A 287 -0.36 -36.23 7.24
C ARG A 287 -1.20 -36.86 6.14
N GLU A 288 -1.10 -36.35 4.92
CA GLU A 288 -1.78 -36.94 3.75
C GLU A 288 -1.17 -38.29 3.38
N GLU A 289 0.16 -38.39 3.38
CA GLU A 289 0.87 -39.66 3.15
C GLU A 289 0.51 -40.70 4.20
N ALA A 290 0.41 -40.32 5.47
CA ALA A 290 0.00 -41.22 6.55
C ALA A 290 -1.48 -41.67 6.50
N ARG A 291 -2.33 -40.99 5.70
CA ARG A 291 -3.75 -41.32 5.51
C ARG A 291 -4.00 -42.20 4.28
N ARG A 292 -3.01 -42.38 3.41
CA ARG A 292 -3.07 -43.24 2.21
C ARG A 292 -2.60 -44.65 2.52
#